data_AF-A0A9N9K609-F1
#
_entry.id   AF-A0A9N9K609-F1
#
_cell.length_a   1.000
_cell.length_b   1.000
_cell.length_c   1.000
_cell.angle_alpha   90.00
_cell.angle_beta   90.00
_cell.angle_gamma   90.00
#
_symmetry.space_group_name_H-M   'P 1'
#
loop_
_entity.id
_entity.type
_entity.pdbx_description
1 polymer ?
#
loop_
_entity_poly.entity_id
_entity_poly.type
_entity_poly.pdbx_seq_one_letter_code
_entity_poly.pdbx_strand_id
1 'polypeptide(L)' 'NPDNTIFVMNGTIGQAAKSQAKAFHEAADIGSIIITKIDGHAK' A
#
# COMPACT_ATOMS: atom_id res chain seq x y z
N ASN A 1 -11.82 -17.30 2.69
CA ASN A 1 -10.35 -17.26 2.80
C ASN A 1 -9.81 -16.84 1.44
N PRO A 2 -9.23 -15.65 1.30
CA PRO A 2 -8.63 -15.24 0.02
C PRO A 2 -7.30 -15.98 -0.20
N ASP A 3 -6.99 -16.29 -1.47
CA ASP A 3 -5.68 -16.86 -1.83
C ASP A 3 -4.55 -15.81 -1.78
N ASN A 4 -4.90 -14.54 -2.03
CA ASN A 4 -4.00 -13.42 -1.91
C ASN A 4 -4.78 -12.13 -1.61
N THR A 5 -4.25 -11.31 -0.71
CA THR A 5 -4.77 -9.97 -0.41
C THR A 5 -3.75 -8.94 -0.88
N ILE A 6 -4.19 -8.01 -1.72
CA ILE A 6 -3.33 -6.99 -2.32
C ILE A 6 -3.67 -5.62 -1.76
N PHE A 7 -2.67 -4.93 -1.20
CA PHE A 7 -2.79 -3.54 -0.79
C PHE A 7 -2.38 -2.60 -1.92
N VAL A 8 -3.31 -1.76 -2.38
CA VAL A 8 -3.03 -0.80 -3.46
C VAL A 8 -2.94 0.61 -2.87
N MET A 9 -1.80 1.27 -3.07
CA MET A 9 -1.56 2.62 -2.56
C MET A 9 -1.05 3.59 -3.63
N ASN A 10 -1.28 4.88 -3.43
CA ASN A 10 -0.81 5.94 -4.32
C ASN A 10 0.64 6.33 -3.97
N GLY A 11 1.54 6.39 -4.97
CA GLY A 11 2.93 6.79 -4.79
C GLY A 11 3.14 8.22 -4.26
N THR A 12 2.15 9.11 -4.38
CA THR A 12 2.26 10.51 -3.89
C THR A 12 1.99 10.66 -2.38
N ILE A 13 1.80 9.55 -1.65
CA ILE A 13 1.35 9.59 -0.24
C ILE A 13 2.46 10.00 0.75
N GLY A 14 3.73 9.93 0.35
CA GLY A 14 4.88 10.38 1.15
C GLY A 14 4.97 9.71 2.53
N GLN A 15 5.24 10.50 3.56
CA GLN A 15 5.50 10.00 4.93
C GLN A 15 4.32 9.21 5.54
N ALA A 16 3.08 9.46 5.08
CA ALA A 16 1.90 8.72 5.54
C ALA A 16 1.85 7.27 5.02
N ALA A 17 2.68 6.90 4.04
CA ALA A 17 2.79 5.52 3.52
C ALA A 17 2.96 4.50 4.65
N LYS A 18 3.85 4.80 5.60
CA LYS A 18 4.26 3.87 6.65
C LYS A 18 3.14 3.61 7.65
N SER A 19 2.45 4.66 8.11
CA SER A 19 1.36 4.51 9.08
C SER A 19 0.17 3.78 8.46
N GLN A 20 -0.16 4.07 7.19
CA GLN A 20 -1.25 3.41 6.51
C GLN A 20 -0.94 1.94 6.19
N ALA A 21 0.25 1.63 5.66
CA ALA A 21 0.67 0.25 5.42
C ALA A 21 0.66 -0.59 6.72
N LYS A 22 1.12 -0.01 7.83
CA LYS A 22 1.07 -0.66 9.15
C LYS A 22 -0.36 -0.96 9.59
N ALA A 23 -1.26 0.03 9.54
CA ALA A 23 -2.65 -0.15 9.93
C ALA A 23 -3.36 -1.23 9.10
N PHE A 24 -3.08 -1.31 7.79
CA PHE A 24 -3.66 -2.35 6.93
C PHE A 24 -3.07 -3.73 7.19
N HIS A 25 -1.78 -3.84 7.47
CA HIS A 25 -1.15 -5.11 7.84
C HIS A 25 -1.65 -5.64 9.19
N GLU A 26 -1.93 -4.75 10.15
CA GLU A 26 -2.52 -5.13 11.44
C GLU A 26 -4.00 -5.54 11.30
N ALA A 27 -4.73 -4.96 10.34
CA ALA A 27 -6.14 -5.25 10.11
C ALA A 27 -6.39 -6.47 9.20
N ALA A 28 -5.45 -6.81 8.31
CA ALA A 28 -5.60 -7.87 7.33
C ALA A 28 -4.25 -8.53 6.98
N ASP A 29 -4.30 -9.83 6.72
CA ASP A 29 -3.14 -10.56 6.19
C ASP A 29 -2.91 -10.17 4.72
N ILE A 30 -1.86 -9.37 4.49
CA ILE A 30 -1.52 -8.78 3.20
C ILE A 30 -0.32 -9.50 2.61
N GLY A 31 -0.53 -10.15 1.45
CA GLY A 31 0.51 -10.92 0.75
C GLY A 31 1.25 -10.11 -0.31
N SER A 32 0.71 -8.98 -0.77
CA SER A 32 1.34 -8.18 -1.83
C SER A 32 0.95 -6.70 -1.75
N ILE A 33 1.81 -5.82 -2.28
CA ILE A 33 1.57 -4.38 -2.36
C ILE A 33 1.73 -3.92 -3.81
N ILE A 34 0.81 -3.09 -4.29
CA ILE A 34 0.92 -2.38 -5.56
C ILE A 34 0.98 -0.88 -5.27
N ILE A 35 2.00 -0.20 -5.78
CA ILE A 35 2.10 1.25 -5.75
C ILE A 35 1.69 1.78 -7.13
N THR A 36 0.72 2.68 -7.14
CA THR A 36 0.15 3.30 -8.35
C THR A 36 0.63 4.74 -8.49
N LYS A 37 0.40 5.32 -9.67
CA LYS A 37 0.79 6.71 -10.00
C LYS A 37 2.30 6.97 -9.92
N ILE A 38 3.10 5.98 -10.34
CA ILE A 38 4.56 6.07 -10.46
C ILE A 38 4.98 6.95 -11.66
N ASP A 39 4.03 7.27 -12.54
CA ASP A 39 4.22 8.11 -13.73
C ASP A 39 4.29 9.61 -13.40
N GLY A 40 3.68 10.04 -12.29
CA GLY A 40 3.87 11.39 -11.76
C GLY A 40 5.24 11.52 -11.09
N HIS A 41 5.86 12.72 -11.12
CA HIS A 41 7.10 13.05 -10.41
C HIS A 41 6.91 12.96 -8.87
N ALA A 42 6.68 11.77 -8.35
CA ALA A 42 6.71 11.46 -6.94
C ALA A 42 8.18 11.49 -6.50
N LYS A 43 8.50 12.35 -5.54
CA LYS A 43 9.78 12.35 -4.82
C LYS A 43 9.60 11.66 -3.47
#